data_AF-A0A967W5X4-F1
#
_entry.id   AF-A0A967W5X4-F1
#
_cell.length_a   1.000
_cell.length_b   1.000
_cell.length_c   1.000
_cell.angle_alpha   90.00
_cell.angle_beta   90.00
_cell.angle_gamma   90.00
#
_symmetry.space_group_name_H-M   'P 1'
#
loop_
_entity.id
_entity.type
_entity.pdbx_description
1 polymer ?
#
loop_
_entity_poly.entity_id
_entity_poly.type
_entity_poly.pdbx_seq_one_letter_code
_entity_poly.pdbx_strand_id
1 'polypeptide(L)'
;MSDESAAKHRIAITDSEIARARSQVGVPQPDHVAHHDPQPTAAGISHFAFSLGDDNPLWFDPEYGQTTRWRRQIGSPTYLTITGVC
;
A
#
# COMPACT_ATOMS: atom_id res chain seq x y z
N MET A 1 -0.35 8.14 51.27
CA MET A 1 0.53 7.37 50.36
C MET A 1 -0.17 6.05 50.11
N SER A 2 -1.09 6.06 49.16
CA SER A 2 -1.79 4.87 48.69
C SER A 2 -1.60 4.83 47.19
N ASP A 3 -0.92 3.75 46.82
CA ASP A 3 -0.74 3.16 45.50
C ASP A 3 -2.01 3.27 44.64
N GLU A 4 -1.87 3.88 43.46
CA GLU A 4 -2.73 3.58 42.33
C GLU A 4 -1.84 3.41 41.09
N SER A 5 -0.97 2.40 41.21
CA SER A 5 -0.90 1.32 40.23
C SER A 5 -0.76 1.79 38.80
N ALA A 6 0.51 1.76 38.35
CA ALA A 6 0.91 1.39 37.01
C ALA A 6 -0.09 1.84 35.94
N ALA A 7 0.02 3.12 35.54
CA ALA A 7 -0.73 3.77 34.46
C ALA A 7 -1.11 2.74 33.39
N LYS A 8 -2.33 2.23 33.56
CA LYS A 8 -2.93 1.18 32.75
C LYS A 8 -2.79 1.65 31.32
N HIS A 9 -2.03 0.93 30.50
CA HIS A 9 -1.88 1.21 29.08
C HIS A 9 -3.25 1.56 28.52
N ARG A 10 -3.44 2.82 28.14
CA ARG A 10 -4.77 3.38 27.95
C ARG A 10 -5.33 2.88 26.62
N ILE A 11 -6.04 1.75 26.65
CA ILE A 11 -6.85 1.22 25.54
C ILE A 11 -8.15 2.03 25.44
N ALA A 12 -8.07 3.37 25.38
CA ALA A 12 -9.23 4.23 25.20
C ALA A 12 -8.85 5.42 24.32
N ILE A 13 -9.57 5.55 23.20
CA ILE A 13 -9.51 6.70 22.31
C ILE A 13 -10.16 7.88 23.03
N THR A 14 -9.45 9.01 23.19
CA THR A 14 -10.02 10.22 23.81
C THR A 14 -10.45 11.29 22.85
N ASP A 15 -11.35 12.14 23.32
CA ASP A 15 -11.84 13.32 22.59
C ASP A 15 -10.71 14.23 22.11
N SER A 16 -9.63 14.38 22.89
CA SER A 16 -8.45 15.13 22.47
C SER A 16 -7.70 14.50 21.28
N GLU A 17 -7.67 13.16 21.19
CA GLU A 17 -7.05 12.44 20.07
C GLU A 17 -7.94 12.52 18.83
N ILE A 18 -9.25 12.43 19.01
CA ILE A 18 -10.25 12.64 17.95
C ILE A 18 -10.15 14.08 17.41
N ALA A 19 -10.06 15.08 18.30
CA ALA A 19 -9.91 16.48 17.92
C ALA A 19 -8.60 16.71 17.13
N ARG A 20 -7.50 16.10 17.56
CA ARG A 20 -6.21 16.12 16.84
C ARG A 20 -6.30 15.46 15.46
N ALA A 21 -7.00 14.33 15.33
CA ALA A 21 -7.20 13.68 14.03
C ALA A 21 -8.05 14.55 13.09
N ARG A 22 -9.12 15.16 13.60
CA ARG A 22 -9.96 16.08 12.82
C ARG A 22 -9.20 17.30 12.31
N SER A 23 -8.25 17.84 13.08
CA SER A 23 -7.44 18.99 12.64
C SER A 23 -6.50 18.67 11.47
N GLN A 24 -6.31 17.39 11.12
CA GLN A 24 -5.51 16.98 9.96
C GLN A 24 -6.33 16.99 8.64
N VAL A 25 -7.66 17.08 8.71
CA VAL A 25 -8.51 17.10 7.50
C VAL A 25 -8.22 18.35 6.68
N GLY A 26 -7.89 18.16 5.41
CA GLY A 26 -7.56 19.26 4.49
C GLY A 26 -6.13 19.79 4.61
N VAL A 27 -5.32 19.25 5.52
CA VAL A 27 -3.88 19.54 5.58
C VAL A 27 -3.16 18.67 4.53
N PRO A 28 -2.46 19.25 3.54
CA PRO A 28 -1.70 18.46 2.57
C PRO A 28 -0.64 17.61 3.28
N GLN A 29 -0.64 16.32 2.99
CA GLN A 29 0.37 15.40 3.51
C GLN A 29 1.40 15.14 2.42
N PRO A 30 2.63 15.68 2.53
CA PRO A 30 3.71 15.31 1.63
C PRO A 30 4.04 13.83 1.80
N ASP A 31 4.33 13.18 0.68
CA ASP A 31 4.83 11.81 0.72
C ASP A 31 6.27 11.82 1.25
N HIS A 32 6.50 11.01 2.28
CA HIS A 32 7.77 10.92 2.98
C HIS A 32 8.38 9.54 2.92
N VAL A 33 7.67 8.56 2.37
CA VAL A 33 8.06 7.16 2.42
C VAL A 33 8.52 6.71 1.05
N ALA A 34 9.71 6.12 0.98
CA ALA A 34 10.16 5.48 -0.23
C ALA A 34 9.17 4.36 -0.60
N HIS A 35 8.70 4.38 -1.84
CA HIS A 35 7.83 3.33 -2.34
C HIS A 35 8.52 1.97 -2.30
N HIS A 36 7.73 0.91 -2.13
CA HIS A 36 8.27 -0.44 -2.00
C HIS A 36 8.94 -0.93 -3.30
N ASP A 37 8.44 -0.50 -4.46
CA ASP A 37 8.99 -0.83 -5.77
C ASP A 37 9.02 0.40 -6.69
N PRO A 38 9.95 1.35 -6.48
CA PRO A 38 10.01 2.58 -7.25
C PRO A 38 10.50 2.36 -8.68
N GLN A 39 11.01 1.18 -9.01
CA GLN A 39 11.53 0.81 -10.33
C GLN A 39 10.92 -0.53 -10.77
N PRO A 40 9.72 -0.50 -11.36
CA PRO A 40 9.00 -1.70 -11.77
C PRO A 40 9.84 -2.65 -12.62
N THR A 41 9.85 -3.92 -12.24
CA THR A 41 10.46 -5.01 -13.02
C THR A 41 9.43 -6.08 -13.35
N ALA A 42 9.67 -6.84 -14.42
CA ALA A 42 8.82 -7.98 -14.77
C ALA A 42 8.66 -8.97 -13.59
N ALA A 43 9.75 -9.26 -12.88
CA ALA A 43 9.72 -10.14 -11.71
C ALA A 43 8.94 -9.52 -10.53
N GLY A 44 9.09 -8.21 -10.28
CA GLY A 44 8.34 -7.49 -9.25
C GLY A 44 6.83 -7.53 -9.50
N ILE A 45 6.42 -7.27 -10.74
CA ILE A 45 5.01 -7.36 -11.18
C ILE A 45 4.47 -8.77 -10.96
N SER A 46 5.18 -9.80 -11.41
CA SER A 46 4.74 -11.20 -11.26
C SER A 46 4.62 -11.59 -9.78
N HIS A 47 5.63 -11.27 -8.95
CA HIS A 47 5.58 -11.56 -7.52
C HIS A 47 4.43 -10.84 -6.80
N PHE A 48 4.14 -9.60 -7.19
CA PHE A 48 3.01 -8.87 -6.64
C PHE A 48 1.67 -9.51 -7.01
N ALA A 49 1.48 -9.92 -8.27
CA ALA A 49 0.28 -10.64 -8.67
C ALA A 49 0.11 -11.96 -7.90
N PHE A 50 1.20 -12.72 -7.73
CA PHE A 50 1.17 -13.97 -6.97
C PHE A 50 0.92 -13.78 -5.46
N SER A 51 1.39 -12.68 -4.86
CA SER A 51 1.12 -12.41 -3.44
C SER A 51 -0.36 -12.11 -3.16
N LEU A 52 -1.07 -11.58 -4.16
CA LEU A 52 -2.51 -11.36 -4.14
C LEU A 52 -3.32 -12.60 -4.55
N GLY A 53 -2.66 -13.62 -5.11
CA GLY A 53 -3.31 -14.79 -5.69
C GLY A 53 -4.03 -14.51 -7.01
N ASP A 54 -3.64 -13.46 -7.74
CA ASP A 54 -4.15 -13.15 -9.07
C ASP A 54 -3.34 -13.92 -10.13
N ASP A 55 -3.99 -14.91 -10.75
CA ASP A 55 -3.41 -15.81 -11.74
C ASP A 55 -3.67 -15.38 -13.19
N ASN A 56 -4.03 -14.11 -13.41
CA ASN A 56 -4.18 -13.59 -14.77
C ASN A 56 -2.81 -13.57 -15.48
N PRO A 57 -2.67 -14.28 -16.63
CA PRO A 57 -1.39 -14.40 -17.34
C PRO A 57 -0.87 -13.06 -17.87
N LEU A 58 -1.73 -12.02 -17.94
CA LEU A 58 -1.33 -10.66 -18.31
C LEU A 58 -0.26 -10.06 -17.36
N TRP A 59 -0.18 -10.58 -16.13
CA TRP A 59 0.73 -10.08 -15.09
C TRP A 59 2.02 -10.87 -14.96
N PHE A 60 2.12 -12.09 -15.47
CA PHE A 60 3.31 -12.93 -15.25
C PHE A 60 3.81 -13.67 -16.49
N ASP A 61 2.99 -13.80 -17.54
CA ASP A 61 3.35 -14.47 -18.79
C ASP A 61 3.67 -13.42 -19.88
N PRO A 62 4.95 -13.23 -20.22
CA PRO A 62 5.36 -12.29 -21.25
C PRO A 62 4.95 -12.71 -22.66
N GLU A 63 4.71 -14.00 -22.92
CA GLU A 63 4.23 -14.50 -24.21
C GLU A 63 2.74 -14.21 -24.38
N TYR A 64 1.95 -14.41 -23.33
CA TYR A 64 0.53 -14.07 -23.33
C TYR A 64 0.31 -12.60 -23.67
N GLY A 65 1.09 -11.70 -23.07
CA GLY A 65 1.05 -10.26 -23.33
C GLY A 65 1.17 -9.89 -24.81
N GLN A 66 1.96 -10.62 -25.60
CA GLN A 66 2.18 -10.37 -27.04
C GLN A 66 0.91 -10.55 -27.87
N THR A 67 0.04 -11.49 -27.46
CA THR A 67 -1.24 -11.79 -28.13
C THR A 67 -2.33 -10.76 -27.82
N THR A 68 -2.12 -9.92 -26.80
CA THR A 68 -3.09 -8.93 -26.35
C THR A 68 -2.85 -7.56 -26.96
N ARG A 69 -3.80 -6.63 -26.76
CA ARG A 69 -3.66 -5.22 -27.18
C ARG A 69 -2.44 -4.53 -26.56
N TRP A 70 -1.95 -5.02 -25.41
CA TRP A 70 -0.84 -4.44 -24.67
C TRP A 70 0.52 -4.85 -25.23
N ARG A 71 0.57 -5.94 -26.01
CA ARG A 71 1.76 -6.48 -26.68
C ARG A 71 2.92 -6.89 -25.77
N ARG A 72 2.78 -6.76 -24.44
CA ARG A 72 3.76 -7.09 -23.39
C ARG A 72 3.05 -7.36 -22.07
N GLN A 73 3.77 -7.93 -21.11
CA GLN A 73 3.37 -7.97 -19.69
C GLN A 73 3.10 -6.55 -19.20
N ILE A 74 2.05 -6.38 -18.41
CA ILE A 74 1.71 -5.12 -17.73
C ILE A 74 1.53 -5.37 -16.23
N GLY A 75 1.55 -4.31 -15.43
CA GLY A 75 1.22 -4.39 -14.01
C GLY A 75 -0.27 -4.59 -13.78
N SER A 76 -0.63 -5.31 -12.71
CA SER A 76 -2.03 -5.35 -12.26
C SER A 76 -2.51 -3.93 -11.88
N PRO A 77 -3.81 -3.63 -11.93
CA PRO A 77 -4.32 -2.30 -11.60
C PRO A 77 -3.91 -1.80 -10.21
N THR A 78 -3.72 -2.73 -9.25
CA THR A 78 -3.32 -2.42 -7.87
C THR A 78 -1.81 -2.29 -7.68
N TYR A 79 -0.98 -2.66 -8.66
CA TYR A 79 0.48 -2.57 -8.57
C TYR A 79 0.95 -1.12 -8.37
N LEU A 80 0.19 -0.13 -8.84
CA LEU A 80 0.49 1.29 -8.65
C LEU A 80 0.65 1.70 -7.17
N THR A 81 -0.03 0.99 -6.26
CA THR A 81 0.03 1.23 -4.81
C THR A 81 1.43 1.05 -4.22
N ILE A 82 2.29 0.27 -4.87
CA ILE A 82 3.65 0.01 -4.41
C ILE A 82 4.72 0.76 -5.22
N THR A 83 4.35 1.40 -6.33
CA THR A 83 5.27 2.11 -7.23
C THR A 83 5.23 3.63 -7.07
N GLY A 84 4.25 4.16 -6.33
CA GLY A 84 4.30 5.55 -5.86
C GLY A 84 3.26 6.51 -6.39
N VAL A 85 2.10 6.02 -6.79
CA VAL A 85 0.96 6.89 -7.07
C VAL A 85 -0.24 6.33 -6.31
N CYS A 86 -0.41 6.81 -5.08
CA CYS A 86 -1.65 6.65 -4.30
C CYS A 86 -2.38 7.99 -4.26
#